data_AF-A0A6N9BDL3-F1
#
_entry.id   AF-A0A6N9BDL3-F1
#
_cell.length_a   1.000
_cell.length_b   1.000
_cell.length_c   1.000
_cell.angle_alpha   90.00
_cell.angle_beta   90.00
_cell.angle_gamma   90.00
#
_symmetry.space_group_name_H-M   'P 1'
#
loop_
_entity.id
_entity.type
_entity.pdbx_description
1 polymer ?
#
loop_
_entity_poly.entity_id
_entity_poly.type
_entity_poly.pdbx_seq_one_letter_code
_entity_poly.pdbx_strand_id
1 'polypeptide(L)'
;MLFHHASKNRPFHLGTYPMEVLPRDESVVAAEAAQPPAGPTEAAEAGGALGPAVLHYRELFAGFAEGGPAAETAPVPARLDRRAEDIKGCSYFMDADQVGICRIPENAWLEGRRPLEAHSHAVVILVACPALPDRGNLARAWVEDAVAATAEMRVLEIAGCTAGHIRQMGFEARIHHAGDEGLDRKRLAVLAGLCLRAADGGLGNPYIEGGFALAVISTDYELECDSPLAPGAAQARNRAYRKGIAGAVSGRRRPPPAPP
;
A
#
# COMPACT_ATOMS: atom_id res chain seq x y z
N MET A 1 22.95 -12.27 -27.98
CA MET A 1 22.38 -10.97 -27.56
C MET A 1 21.67 -11.18 -26.23
N LEU A 2 22.21 -10.62 -25.14
CA LEU A 2 21.52 -10.59 -23.85
C LEU A 2 20.35 -9.60 -23.98
N PHE A 3 19.13 -10.14 -24.08
CA PHE A 3 17.90 -9.34 -24.03
C PHE A 3 17.86 -8.60 -22.69
N HIS A 4 18.32 -7.35 -22.68
CA HIS A 4 18.09 -6.47 -21.55
C HIS A 4 16.59 -6.22 -21.48
N HIS A 5 15.96 -6.60 -20.36
CA HIS A 5 14.57 -6.25 -20.11
C HIS A 5 14.43 -4.72 -20.18
N ALA A 6 13.34 -4.23 -20.78
CA ALA A 6 13.08 -2.80 -20.99
C ALA A 6 12.88 -1.98 -19.69
N SER A 7 13.27 -2.50 -18.52
CA SER A 7 13.08 -1.87 -17.21
C SER A 7 13.76 -0.52 -17.10
N LYS A 8 14.86 -0.28 -17.82
CA LYS A 8 15.57 1.01 -17.82
C LYS A 8 14.72 2.21 -18.27
N ASN A 9 13.65 1.96 -19.02
CA ASN A 9 12.76 3.01 -19.54
C ASN A 9 11.42 3.06 -18.81
N ARG A 10 11.22 2.23 -17.77
CA ARG A 10 9.97 2.23 -16.99
C ARG A 10 9.95 3.48 -16.09
N PRO A 11 8.92 4.33 -16.17
CA PRO A 11 8.76 5.43 -15.23
C PRO A 11 8.74 4.93 -13.79
N PHE A 12 9.47 5.60 -12.92
CA PHE A 12 9.71 5.14 -11.55
C PHE A 12 8.42 5.06 -10.71
N HIS A 13 7.48 5.99 -10.94
CA HIS A 13 6.17 6.03 -10.27
C HIS A 13 5.25 4.85 -10.60
N LEU A 14 5.62 3.96 -11.54
CA LEU A 14 4.87 2.73 -11.83
C LEU A 14 5.36 1.52 -11.01
N GLY A 15 6.40 1.69 -10.19
CA GLY A 15 6.90 0.64 -9.31
C GLY A 15 7.41 -0.61 -10.04
N THR A 16 7.52 -1.72 -9.31
CA THR A 16 8.11 -2.97 -9.83
C THR A 16 7.08 -3.98 -10.37
N TYR A 17 5.80 -3.79 -10.06
CA TYR A 17 4.68 -4.60 -10.52
C TYR A 17 3.97 -3.89 -11.68
N PRO A 18 3.58 -4.60 -12.76
CA PRO A 18 2.92 -3.98 -13.91
C PRO A 18 1.42 -3.75 -13.62
N MET A 19 1.09 -2.93 -12.63
CA MET A 19 -0.30 -2.65 -12.25
C MET A 19 -1.07 -1.94 -13.36
N GLU A 20 -0.39 -1.17 -14.21
CA GLU A 20 -0.97 -0.39 -15.31
C GLU A 20 -1.53 -1.25 -16.44
N VAL A 21 -1.11 -2.53 -16.55
CA VAL A 21 -1.61 -3.43 -17.60
C VAL A 21 -2.85 -4.22 -17.16
N LEU A 22 -3.27 -4.07 -15.90
CA LEU A 22 -4.42 -4.76 -15.36
C LEU A 22 -5.72 -4.08 -15.76
N PRO A 23 -6.79 -4.85 -16.06
CA PRO A 23 -8.08 -4.29 -16.39
C PRO A 23 -8.68 -3.55 -15.19
N ARG A 24 -9.37 -2.45 -15.46
CA ARG A 24 -10.01 -1.57 -14.47
C ARG A 24 -11.52 -1.58 -14.63
N ASP A 25 -12.26 -1.37 -13.54
CA ASP A 25 -13.73 -1.38 -13.53
C ASP A 25 -14.28 -0.40 -12.48
N GLU A 26 -14.85 0.72 -12.95
CA GLU A 26 -15.45 1.74 -12.09
C GLU A 26 -16.73 1.27 -11.38
N SER A 27 -17.39 0.21 -11.86
CA SER A 27 -18.59 -0.31 -11.19
C SER A 27 -18.29 -0.86 -9.78
N VAL A 28 -17.03 -1.19 -9.52
CA VAL A 28 -16.53 -1.61 -8.19
C VAL A 28 -16.71 -0.50 -7.16
N VAL A 29 -16.64 0.79 -7.55
CA VAL A 29 -16.88 1.92 -6.63
C VAL A 29 -18.28 1.84 -6.04
N ALA A 30 -19.29 1.57 -6.86
CA ALA A 30 -20.67 1.43 -6.40
C ALA A 30 -20.87 0.19 -5.51
N ALA A 31 -20.18 -0.92 -5.83
CA ALA A 31 -20.22 -2.12 -5.01
C ALA A 31 -19.58 -1.90 -3.62
N GLU A 32 -18.48 -1.16 -3.56
CA GLU A 32 -17.81 -0.77 -2.31
C GLU A 32 -18.61 0.26 -1.51
N ALA A 33 -19.32 1.17 -2.19
CA ALA A 33 -20.23 2.12 -1.56
C ALA A 33 -21.43 1.44 -0.87
N ALA A 34 -21.88 0.30 -1.40
CA ALA A 34 -23.01 -0.46 -0.87
C ALA A 34 -22.67 -1.32 0.37
N GLN A 35 -21.38 -1.54 0.65
CA GLN A 35 -20.95 -2.29 1.82
C GLN A 35 -21.05 -1.42 3.10
N PRO A 36 -21.42 -2.02 4.25
CA PRO A 36 -21.46 -1.29 5.51
C PRO A 36 -20.06 -0.80 5.91
N PRO A 37 -19.96 0.22 6.79
CA PRO A 37 -18.70 0.58 7.42
C PRO A 37 -18.07 -0.64 8.13
N ALA A 38 -16.75 -0.78 8.00
CA ALA A 38 -16.00 -1.80 8.72
C ALA A 38 -15.70 -1.35 10.16
N GLY A 39 -15.38 -2.33 11.01
CA GLY A 39 -14.77 -2.07 12.32
C GLY A 39 -13.24 -1.95 12.23
N PRO A 40 -12.59 -1.48 13.30
CA PRO A 40 -11.12 -1.40 13.36
C PRO A 40 -10.48 -2.79 13.34
N THR A 41 -9.25 -2.85 12.87
CA THR A 41 -8.40 -4.04 12.85
C THR A 41 -7.29 -3.94 13.89
N GLU A 42 -6.94 -5.09 14.47
CA GLU A 42 -5.83 -5.20 15.41
C GLU A 42 -4.50 -5.25 14.67
N ALA A 43 -3.47 -4.68 15.27
CA ALA A 43 -2.09 -4.78 14.78
C ALA A 43 -1.56 -6.21 15.00
N ALA A 44 -0.72 -6.68 14.08
CA ALA A 44 -0.14 -8.02 14.20
C ALA A 44 0.72 -8.16 15.47
N GLU A 45 0.65 -9.31 16.13
CA GLU A 45 1.61 -9.68 17.17
C GLU A 45 2.98 -9.99 16.55
N ALA A 46 4.03 -9.93 17.38
CA ALA A 46 5.38 -10.31 16.97
C ALA A 46 6.07 -11.10 18.08
N GLY A 47 6.51 -12.32 17.75
CA GLY A 47 7.29 -13.20 18.62
C GLY A 47 8.72 -13.40 18.13
N GLY A 48 9.37 -14.45 18.65
CA GLY A 48 10.73 -14.81 18.28
C GLY A 48 11.78 -13.77 18.67
N ALA A 49 13.00 -13.95 18.16
CA ALA A 49 14.14 -13.09 18.50
C ALA A 49 14.02 -11.67 17.92
N LEU A 50 13.38 -11.53 16.75
CA LEU A 50 13.21 -10.24 16.08
C LEU A 50 12.00 -9.44 16.61
N GLY A 51 11.01 -10.12 17.20
CA GLY A 51 9.75 -9.53 17.64
C GLY A 51 9.91 -8.25 18.47
N PRO A 52 10.70 -8.23 19.56
CA PRO A 52 10.87 -7.03 20.38
C PRO A 52 11.38 -5.81 19.61
N ALA A 53 12.31 -6.00 18.66
CA ALA A 53 12.82 -4.91 17.85
C ALA A 53 11.76 -4.39 16.87
N VAL A 54 11.02 -5.28 16.22
CA VAL A 54 9.93 -4.92 15.29
C VAL A 54 8.85 -4.12 16.01
N LEU A 55 8.45 -4.55 17.21
CA LEU A 55 7.45 -3.83 18.01
C LEU A 55 7.95 -2.44 18.42
N HIS A 56 9.19 -2.34 18.87
CA HIS A 56 9.80 -1.06 19.26
C HIS A 56 9.81 -0.05 18.11
N TYR A 57 10.27 -0.45 16.92
CA TYR A 57 10.30 0.43 15.76
C TYR A 57 8.90 0.73 15.21
N ARG A 58 7.96 -0.22 15.26
CA ARG A 58 6.56 0.04 14.89
C ARG A 58 5.94 1.10 15.78
N GLU A 59 6.14 1.02 17.10
CA GLU A 59 5.69 2.05 18.05
C GLU A 59 6.33 3.41 17.77
N LEU A 60 7.64 3.43 17.51
CA LEU A 60 8.35 4.66 17.14
C LEU A 60 7.74 5.29 15.88
N PHE A 61 7.49 4.52 14.83
CA PHE A 61 6.92 5.03 13.59
C PHE A 61 5.45 5.43 13.72
N ALA A 62 4.67 4.77 14.61
CA ALA A 62 3.31 5.17 14.93
C ALA A 62 3.25 6.59 15.52
N GLY A 63 4.31 7.03 16.21
CA GLY A 63 4.45 8.41 16.69
C GLY A 63 4.40 9.49 15.60
N PHE A 64 4.57 9.13 14.32
CA PHE A 64 4.47 10.06 13.18
C PHE A 64 3.12 10.02 12.44
N ALA A 65 2.14 9.28 12.98
CA ALA A 65 0.82 9.13 12.38
C ALA A 65 0.10 10.47 12.22
N GLU A 66 0.28 11.37 13.18
CA GLU A 66 -0.24 12.73 13.20
C GLU A 66 0.87 13.78 13.06
N GLY A 67 0.47 14.99 12.70
CA GLY A 67 1.34 16.17 12.64
C GLY A 67 0.64 17.32 11.94
N GLY A 68 1.06 18.55 12.25
CA GLY A 68 0.56 19.74 11.55
C GLY A 68 1.26 19.97 10.21
N PRO A 69 0.58 20.58 9.22
CA PRO A 69 1.24 21.06 8.01
C PRO A 69 2.22 22.20 8.31
N ALA A 70 3.17 22.42 7.40
CA ALA A 70 3.96 23.64 7.37
C ALA A 70 3.05 24.86 7.20
N ALA A 71 3.43 26.00 7.80
CA ALA A 71 2.62 27.21 7.77
C ALA A 71 2.48 27.83 6.37
N GLU A 72 3.47 27.61 5.50
CA GLU A 72 3.46 28.06 4.12
C GLU A 72 3.31 26.87 3.18
N THR A 73 2.45 27.01 2.17
CA THR A 73 2.29 26.02 1.12
C THR A 73 3.46 26.09 0.14
N ALA A 74 4.10 24.96 -0.11
CA ALA A 74 5.19 24.86 -1.07
C ALA A 74 4.69 25.12 -2.52
N PRO A 75 5.57 25.57 -3.44
CA PRO A 75 5.23 25.68 -4.85
C PRO A 75 5.09 24.29 -5.47
N VAL A 76 3.89 23.72 -5.41
CA VAL A 76 3.55 22.40 -5.98
C VAL A 76 3.02 22.53 -7.42
N PRO A 77 3.22 21.51 -8.28
CA PRO A 77 2.65 21.52 -9.63
C PRO A 77 1.13 21.68 -9.63
N ALA A 78 0.56 22.41 -10.60
CA ALA A 78 -0.90 22.50 -10.77
C ALA A 78 -1.53 21.19 -11.32
N ARG A 79 -0.72 20.39 -12.01
CA ARG A 79 -1.12 19.12 -12.62
C ARG A 79 -1.24 18.01 -11.56
N LEU A 80 -2.44 17.48 -11.37
CA LEU A 80 -2.72 16.43 -10.36
C LEU A 80 -2.00 15.11 -10.66
N ASP A 81 -1.82 14.77 -11.93
CA ASP A 81 -1.03 13.61 -12.37
C ASP A 81 0.42 13.74 -11.93
N ARG A 82 1.03 14.94 -12.05
CA ARG A 82 2.41 15.18 -11.61
C ARG A 82 2.56 15.03 -10.10
N ARG A 83 1.58 15.51 -9.34
CA ARG A 83 1.55 15.32 -7.88
C ARG A 83 1.44 13.84 -7.52
N ALA A 84 0.57 13.10 -8.20
CA ALA A 84 0.41 11.65 -8.01
C ALA A 84 1.70 10.90 -8.37
N GLU A 85 2.35 11.25 -9.49
CA GLU A 85 3.65 10.69 -9.88
C GLU A 85 4.72 10.93 -8.80
N ASP A 86 4.79 12.14 -8.23
CA ASP A 86 5.78 12.50 -7.22
C ASP A 86 5.53 11.74 -5.90
N ILE A 87 4.28 11.65 -5.45
CA ILE A 87 3.92 10.91 -4.21
C ILE A 87 4.13 9.40 -4.36
N LYS A 88 3.72 8.82 -5.50
CA LYS A 88 4.00 7.40 -5.81
C LYS A 88 5.50 7.17 -5.91
N GLY A 89 6.21 8.05 -6.64
CA GLY A 89 7.66 7.99 -6.79
C GLY A 89 8.39 8.04 -5.45
N CYS A 90 8.02 8.94 -4.55
CA CYS A 90 8.58 9.02 -3.20
C CYS A 90 8.37 7.70 -2.42
N SER A 91 7.16 7.14 -2.46
CA SER A 91 6.84 5.89 -1.78
C SER A 91 7.60 4.69 -2.37
N TYR A 92 7.73 4.61 -3.70
CA TYR A 92 8.53 3.58 -4.38
C TYR A 92 10.04 3.72 -4.14
N PHE A 93 10.53 4.94 -3.92
CA PHE A 93 11.92 5.20 -3.57
C PHE A 93 12.27 4.58 -2.20
N MET A 94 11.29 4.49 -1.31
CA MET A 94 11.42 3.86 0.01
C MET A 94 10.96 2.39 0.01
N ASP A 95 11.01 1.74 -1.15
CA ASP A 95 10.73 0.30 -1.33
C ASP A 95 9.29 -0.14 -1.02
N ALA A 96 8.28 0.74 -1.21
CA ALA A 96 6.90 0.29 -1.27
C ALA A 96 6.71 -0.73 -2.41
N ASP A 97 5.98 -1.82 -2.17
CA ASP A 97 5.71 -2.80 -3.23
C ASP A 97 4.66 -2.27 -4.22
N GLN A 98 3.59 -1.67 -3.70
CA GLN A 98 2.53 -1.06 -4.51
C GLN A 98 2.00 0.20 -3.83
N VAL A 99 1.62 1.19 -4.65
CA VAL A 99 1.04 2.46 -4.19
C VAL A 99 -0.12 2.79 -5.11
N GLY A 100 -1.25 3.15 -4.52
CA GLY A 100 -2.45 3.56 -5.24
C GLY A 100 -3.08 4.77 -4.57
N ILE A 101 -3.83 5.55 -5.32
CA ILE A 101 -4.48 6.77 -4.84
C ILE A 101 -5.97 6.68 -5.15
N CYS A 102 -6.83 7.04 -4.21
CA CYS A 102 -8.27 7.12 -4.46
C CYS A 102 -8.92 8.26 -3.67
N ARG A 103 -10.17 8.56 -4.01
CA ARG A 103 -11.03 9.41 -3.18
C ARG A 103 -11.44 8.67 -1.91
N ILE A 104 -11.62 9.40 -0.82
CA ILE A 104 -12.20 8.84 0.41
C ILE A 104 -13.72 8.98 0.33
N PRO A 105 -14.50 7.89 0.13
CA PRO A 105 -15.95 7.95 0.22
C PRO A 105 -16.38 8.05 1.69
N GLU A 106 -17.59 8.57 1.93
CA GLU A 106 -18.14 8.73 3.28
C GLU A 106 -18.16 7.41 4.06
N ASN A 107 -18.52 6.30 3.40
CA ASN A 107 -18.60 5.01 4.06
C ASN A 107 -17.23 4.40 4.41
N ALA A 108 -16.11 4.95 3.90
CA ALA A 108 -14.77 4.47 4.25
C ALA A 108 -14.34 4.86 5.66
N TRP A 109 -15.01 5.81 6.33
CA TRP A 109 -14.77 6.08 7.74
C TRP A 109 -15.33 4.95 8.60
N LEU A 110 -14.52 4.46 9.55
CA LEU A 110 -14.92 3.36 10.44
C LEU A 110 -16.06 3.80 11.36
N GLU A 111 -16.85 2.83 11.82
CA GLU A 111 -17.96 3.11 12.73
C GLU A 111 -17.50 3.86 13.99
N GLY A 112 -18.24 4.90 14.37
CA GLY A 112 -17.90 5.75 15.52
C GLY A 112 -16.71 6.69 15.32
N ARG A 113 -16.11 6.74 14.13
CA ARG A 113 -15.06 7.71 13.78
C ARG A 113 -15.68 8.90 13.07
N ARG A 114 -15.25 10.11 13.45
CA ARG A 114 -15.67 11.34 12.79
C ARG A 114 -14.80 11.56 11.54
N PRO A 115 -15.40 11.84 10.37
CA PRO A 115 -14.66 12.24 9.18
C PRO A 115 -13.76 13.46 9.43
N LEU A 116 -12.56 13.42 8.85
CA LEU A 116 -11.73 14.61 8.68
C LEU A 116 -12.18 15.31 7.40
N GLU A 117 -13.08 16.29 7.53
CA GLU A 117 -13.80 16.91 6.41
C GLU A 117 -12.90 17.46 5.28
N ALA A 118 -11.69 17.93 5.61
CA ALA A 118 -10.73 18.41 4.62
C ALA A 118 -10.04 17.27 3.83
N HIS A 119 -9.95 16.08 4.43
CA HIS A 119 -9.22 14.96 3.86
C HIS A 119 -10.06 14.27 2.78
N SER A 120 -9.69 14.51 1.53
CA SER A 120 -10.49 14.09 0.38
C SER A 120 -9.84 12.96 -0.43
N HIS A 121 -8.53 12.76 -0.26
CA HIS A 121 -7.75 11.73 -0.96
C HIS A 121 -7.09 10.78 0.02
N ALA A 122 -6.95 9.52 -0.41
CA ALA A 122 -6.21 8.48 0.28
C ALA A 122 -5.07 7.99 -0.60
N VAL A 123 -3.84 8.06 -0.09
CA VAL A 123 -2.67 7.36 -0.63
C VAL A 123 -2.54 6.03 0.09
N VAL A 124 -2.75 4.94 -0.63
CA VAL A 124 -2.68 3.57 -0.09
C VAL A 124 -1.33 2.97 -0.42
N ILE A 125 -0.58 2.60 0.61
CA ILE A 125 0.74 1.98 0.50
C ILE A 125 0.62 0.52 0.92
N LEU A 126 1.16 -0.37 0.10
CA LEU A 126 1.17 -1.81 0.32
C LEU A 126 2.61 -2.31 0.33
N VAL A 127 2.95 -3.08 1.38
CA VAL A 127 4.24 -3.78 1.51
C VAL A 127 3.98 -5.27 1.65
N ALA A 128 4.58 -6.09 0.80
CA ALA A 128 4.48 -7.54 0.85
C ALA A 128 5.16 -8.07 2.10
N CYS A 129 4.60 -9.13 2.69
CA CYS A 129 5.28 -9.84 3.75
C CYS A 129 6.61 -10.42 3.23
N PRO A 130 7.70 -10.32 4.03
CA PRO A 130 8.98 -10.86 3.62
C PRO A 130 8.91 -12.39 3.46
N ALA A 131 9.63 -12.90 2.46
CA ALA A 131 9.80 -14.34 2.31
C ALA A 131 10.59 -14.90 3.51
N LEU A 132 10.22 -16.10 3.94
CA LEU A 132 10.90 -16.77 5.05
C LEU A 132 12.12 -17.55 4.55
N PRO A 133 13.17 -17.67 5.38
CA PRO A 133 14.22 -18.65 5.15
C PRO A 133 13.65 -20.07 5.00
N ASP A 134 14.38 -20.91 4.26
CA ASP A 134 14.01 -22.29 4.00
C ASP A 134 13.76 -23.09 5.30
N ARG A 135 12.90 -24.10 5.20
CA ARG A 135 12.66 -25.03 6.32
C ARG A 135 13.98 -25.71 6.71
N GLY A 136 14.28 -25.71 8.01
CA GLY A 136 15.53 -26.25 8.55
C GLY A 136 16.68 -25.24 8.63
N ASN A 137 16.52 -24.03 8.09
CA ASN A 137 17.47 -22.94 8.33
C ASN A 137 17.28 -22.40 9.76
N LEU A 138 18.36 -22.39 10.56
CA LEU A 138 18.35 -21.90 11.95
C LEU A 138 17.87 -20.45 12.08
N ALA A 139 18.12 -19.61 11.06
CA ALA A 139 17.69 -18.22 11.07
C ALA A 139 16.17 -18.05 10.91
N ARG A 140 15.45 -19.09 10.49
CA ARG A 140 13.99 -19.03 10.31
C ARG A 140 13.28 -18.74 11.64
N ALA A 141 13.68 -19.44 12.71
CA ALA A 141 13.12 -19.27 14.05
C ALA A 141 13.33 -17.86 14.64
N TRP A 142 14.24 -17.06 14.06
CA TRP A 142 14.45 -15.68 14.50
C TRP A 142 13.38 -14.72 13.97
N VAL A 143 12.73 -15.06 12.84
CA VAL A 143 11.90 -14.13 12.07
C VAL A 143 10.48 -14.64 11.79
N GLU A 144 10.22 -15.94 11.87
CA GLU A 144 8.94 -16.52 11.44
C GLU A 144 7.73 -16.06 12.25
N ASP A 145 7.94 -15.76 13.54
CA ASP A 145 6.90 -15.26 14.44
C ASP A 145 6.69 -13.73 14.33
N ALA A 146 7.38 -13.03 13.41
CA ALA A 146 7.33 -11.57 13.29
C ALA A 146 7.04 -11.08 11.86
N VAL A 147 6.67 -11.96 10.93
CA VAL A 147 6.52 -11.63 9.49
C VAL A 147 5.51 -10.51 9.24
N ALA A 148 4.30 -10.64 9.76
CA ALA A 148 3.23 -9.66 9.54
C ALA A 148 3.57 -8.32 10.22
N ALA A 149 4.04 -8.36 11.47
CA ALA A 149 4.46 -7.17 12.19
C ALA A 149 5.66 -6.45 11.53
N THR A 150 6.56 -7.20 10.88
CA THR A 150 7.67 -6.62 10.10
C THR A 150 7.16 -5.85 8.88
N ALA A 151 6.16 -6.39 8.17
CA ALA A 151 5.53 -5.70 7.06
C ALA A 151 4.75 -4.46 7.54
N GLU A 152 4.06 -4.54 8.68
CA GLU A 152 3.38 -3.41 9.30
C GLU A 152 4.33 -2.30 9.73
N MET A 153 5.46 -2.64 10.38
CA MET A 153 6.51 -1.70 10.73
C MET A 153 7.05 -0.99 9.48
N ARG A 154 7.31 -1.75 8.40
CA ARG A 154 7.86 -1.20 7.16
C ARG A 154 6.88 -0.28 6.44
N VAL A 155 5.61 -0.65 6.33
CA VAL A 155 4.61 0.20 5.66
C VAL A 155 4.38 1.49 6.45
N LEU A 156 4.51 1.44 7.78
CA LEU A 156 4.38 2.60 8.65
C LEU A 156 5.58 3.55 8.55
N GLU A 157 6.80 3.02 8.43
CA GLU A 157 8.02 3.81 8.13
C GLU A 157 7.83 4.64 6.85
N ILE A 158 7.45 3.98 5.75
CA ILE A 158 7.24 4.60 4.44
C ILE A 158 6.13 5.66 4.54
N ALA A 159 5.01 5.31 5.19
CA ALA A 159 3.91 6.25 5.38
C ALA A 159 4.31 7.47 6.22
N GLY A 160 5.16 7.29 7.24
CA GLY A 160 5.74 8.35 8.07
C GLY A 160 6.46 9.39 7.22
N CYS A 161 7.35 8.94 6.35
CA CYS A 161 8.09 9.82 5.45
C CYS A 161 7.18 10.47 4.39
N THR A 162 6.28 9.70 3.76
CA THR A 162 5.38 10.25 2.72
C THR A 162 4.39 11.27 3.29
N ALA A 163 3.76 10.98 4.43
CA ALA A 163 2.85 11.92 5.10
C ALA A 163 3.61 13.14 5.63
N GLY A 164 4.80 12.93 6.20
CA GLY A 164 5.70 14.00 6.61
C GLY A 164 6.10 14.93 5.46
N HIS A 165 6.29 14.38 4.26
CA HIS A 165 6.57 15.16 3.06
C HIS A 165 5.37 15.99 2.61
N ILE A 166 4.16 15.41 2.60
CA ILE A 166 2.91 16.14 2.30
C ILE A 166 2.71 17.29 3.29
N ARG A 167 2.91 17.03 4.59
CA ARG A 167 2.86 18.07 5.63
C ARG A 167 3.89 19.17 5.44
N GLN A 168 5.12 18.82 5.06
CA GLN A 168 6.16 19.81 4.76
C GLN A 168 5.82 20.69 3.54
N MET A 169 4.99 20.20 2.62
CA MET A 169 4.46 21.00 1.52
C MET A 169 3.29 21.91 1.91
N GLY A 170 2.86 21.87 3.18
CA GLY A 170 1.79 22.72 3.72
C GLY A 170 0.38 22.13 3.61
N PHE A 171 0.26 20.81 3.44
CA PHE A 171 -1.03 20.09 3.31
C PHE A 171 -1.26 19.17 4.52
N GLU A 172 -2.51 19.01 4.93
CA GLU A 172 -2.86 18.09 6.02
C GLU A 172 -2.65 16.64 5.58
N ALA A 173 -2.06 15.82 6.45
CA ALA A 173 -1.95 14.39 6.21
C ALA A 173 -1.94 13.60 7.52
N ARG A 174 -2.77 12.54 7.58
CA ARG A 174 -2.85 11.59 8.68
C ARG A 174 -2.58 10.18 8.18
N ILE A 175 -1.80 9.40 8.92
CA ILE A 175 -1.60 7.98 8.66
C ILE A 175 -2.65 7.16 9.39
N HIS A 176 -3.17 6.13 8.73
CA HIS A 176 -4.10 5.14 9.24
C HIS A 176 -3.44 3.77 9.06
N HIS A 177 -3.23 3.04 10.16
CA HIS A 177 -2.61 1.73 10.17
C HIS A 177 -3.35 0.78 11.12
N ALA A 178 -3.03 -0.51 11.08
CA ALA A 178 -3.62 -1.48 12.00
C ALA A 178 -3.36 -1.06 13.46
N GLY A 179 -4.39 -1.07 14.31
CA GLY A 179 -4.32 -0.57 15.69
C GLY A 179 -4.56 0.94 15.87
N ASP A 180 -4.34 1.77 14.85
CA ASP A 180 -4.72 3.19 14.86
C ASP A 180 -5.24 3.62 13.48
N GLU A 181 -6.54 3.42 13.28
CA GLU A 181 -7.22 3.80 12.05
C GLU A 181 -8.56 4.48 12.31
N GLY A 182 -8.80 5.51 11.51
CA GLY A 182 -10.11 6.11 11.27
C GLY A 182 -10.80 5.63 10.00
N LEU A 183 -10.10 4.91 9.12
CA LEU A 183 -10.52 4.57 7.77
C LEU A 183 -10.44 3.05 7.52
N ASP A 184 -11.36 2.50 6.75
CA ASP A 184 -11.32 1.15 6.21
C ASP A 184 -10.22 1.04 5.15
N ARG A 185 -9.02 0.66 5.59
CA ARG A 185 -7.87 0.44 4.72
C ARG A 185 -8.14 -0.61 3.64
N LYS A 186 -9.00 -1.60 3.91
CA LYS A 186 -9.29 -2.67 2.94
C LYS A 186 -10.11 -2.14 1.78
N ARG A 187 -11.17 -1.38 2.08
CA ARG A 187 -11.97 -0.68 1.06
C ARG A 187 -11.09 0.25 0.23
N LEU A 188 -10.26 1.06 0.87
CA LEU A 188 -9.39 1.99 0.17
C LEU A 188 -8.36 1.27 -0.71
N ALA A 189 -7.84 0.11 -0.30
CA ALA A 189 -6.96 -0.70 -1.16
C ALA A 189 -7.66 -1.26 -2.41
N VAL A 190 -8.96 -1.54 -2.34
CA VAL A 190 -9.77 -1.92 -3.51
C VAL A 190 -10.01 -0.70 -4.41
N LEU A 191 -10.44 0.43 -3.83
CA LEU A 191 -10.74 1.65 -4.57
C LEU A 191 -9.51 2.25 -5.26
N ALA A 192 -8.34 2.19 -4.61
CA ALA A 192 -7.06 2.58 -5.17
C ALA A 192 -6.52 1.58 -6.21
N GLY A 193 -7.26 0.50 -6.49
CA GLY A 193 -6.92 -0.44 -7.54
C GLY A 193 -5.67 -1.28 -7.25
N LEU A 194 -5.43 -1.62 -5.98
CA LEU A 194 -4.33 -2.50 -5.56
C LEU A 194 -4.81 -3.93 -5.29
N CYS A 195 -6.00 -4.07 -4.72
CA CYS A 195 -6.55 -5.35 -4.29
C CYS A 195 -7.91 -5.64 -4.92
N LEU A 196 -8.26 -6.92 -4.96
CA LEU A 196 -9.59 -7.42 -5.25
C LEU A 196 -10.23 -7.89 -3.94
N ARG A 197 -11.52 -7.63 -3.78
CA ARG A 197 -12.30 -8.19 -2.68
C ARG A 197 -12.46 -9.70 -2.89
N ALA A 198 -12.11 -10.50 -1.89
CA ALA A 198 -12.35 -11.94 -1.89
C ALA A 198 -13.77 -12.27 -1.42
N ALA A 199 -14.27 -13.46 -1.75
CA ALA A 199 -15.64 -13.87 -1.42
C ALA A 199 -15.91 -13.96 0.10
N ASP A 200 -14.86 -14.15 0.90
CA ASP A 200 -14.89 -14.18 2.37
C ASP A 200 -14.78 -12.78 3.00
N GLY A 201 -14.78 -11.71 2.20
CA GLY A 201 -14.57 -10.33 2.66
C GLY A 201 -13.10 -9.95 2.86
N GLY A 202 -12.17 -10.89 2.64
CA GLY A 202 -10.74 -10.65 2.62
C GLY A 202 -10.28 -9.86 1.40
N LEU A 203 -8.95 -9.69 1.27
CA LEU A 203 -8.33 -9.07 0.11
C LEU A 203 -7.42 -10.07 -0.60
N GLY A 204 -7.49 -10.08 -1.93
CA GLY A 204 -6.51 -10.71 -2.79
C GLY A 204 -5.72 -9.67 -3.57
N ASN A 205 -4.40 -9.82 -3.65
CA ASN A 205 -3.57 -9.02 -4.56
C ASN A 205 -3.30 -9.83 -5.85
N PRO A 206 -3.36 -9.22 -7.04
CA PRO A 206 -3.09 -9.92 -8.31
C PRO A 206 -1.72 -10.60 -8.38
N TYR A 207 -0.71 -10.04 -7.72
CA TYR A 207 0.68 -10.48 -7.83
C TYR A 207 1.31 -10.98 -6.52
N ILE A 208 0.81 -10.55 -5.37
CA ILE A 208 1.38 -10.85 -4.04
C ILE A 208 0.54 -11.93 -3.35
N GLU A 209 1.17 -13.07 -3.05
CA GLU A 209 0.50 -14.22 -2.43
C GLU A 209 0.86 -14.43 -0.96
N GLY A 210 2.06 -14.00 -0.53
CA GLY A 210 2.59 -14.24 0.82
C GLY A 210 1.99 -13.36 1.93
N GLY A 211 0.87 -12.68 1.66
CA GLY A 211 0.33 -11.64 2.51
C GLY A 211 1.03 -10.28 2.32
N PHE A 212 0.43 -9.25 2.89
CA PHE A 212 0.92 -7.88 2.83
C PHE A 212 0.35 -7.05 4.00
N ALA A 213 1.02 -5.96 4.31
CA ALA A 213 0.54 -4.91 5.21
C ALA A 213 0.10 -3.67 4.40
N LEU A 214 -0.80 -2.90 4.98
CA LEU A 214 -1.33 -1.65 4.40
C LEU A 214 -1.15 -0.49 5.38
N ALA A 215 -0.76 0.66 4.86
CA ALA A 215 -1.01 1.95 5.50
C ALA A 215 -1.75 2.86 4.52
N VAL A 216 -2.60 3.73 5.06
CA VAL A 216 -3.31 4.74 4.29
C VAL A 216 -2.94 6.10 4.81
N ILE A 217 -2.60 7.02 3.92
CA ILE A 217 -2.44 8.44 4.25
C ILE A 217 -3.67 9.16 3.72
N SER A 218 -4.50 9.70 4.62
CA SER A 218 -5.57 10.62 4.24
C SER A 218 -5.03 12.04 4.17
N THR A 219 -5.44 12.82 3.18
CA THR A 219 -4.90 14.17 2.95
C THR A 219 -5.88 15.09 2.21
N ASP A 220 -5.73 16.39 2.41
CA ASP A 220 -6.36 17.44 1.61
C ASP A 220 -5.55 17.79 0.34
N TYR A 221 -4.34 17.23 0.19
CA TYR A 221 -3.52 17.39 -1.00
C TYR A 221 -4.17 16.71 -2.21
N GLU A 222 -4.64 17.51 -3.16
CA GLU A 222 -5.31 16.98 -4.36
C GLU A 222 -4.34 16.19 -5.25
N LEU A 223 -4.77 15.00 -5.65
CA LEU A 223 -3.99 14.01 -6.39
C LEU A 223 -4.85 13.36 -7.48
N GLU A 224 -4.24 12.96 -8.59
CA GLU A 224 -4.92 12.10 -9.57
C GLU A 224 -5.16 10.71 -8.97
N CYS A 225 -6.41 10.24 -9.03
CA CYS A 225 -6.82 8.95 -8.50
C CYS A 225 -6.62 7.82 -9.51
N ASP A 226 -6.32 6.64 -8.99
CA ASP A 226 -6.39 5.38 -9.72
C ASP A 226 -7.83 4.84 -9.75
N SER A 227 -8.07 3.94 -10.69
CA SER A 227 -9.33 3.20 -10.82
C SER A 227 -9.25 1.82 -10.16
N PRO A 228 -10.37 1.29 -9.62
CA PRO A 228 -10.42 -0.06 -9.08
C PRO A 228 -10.08 -1.13 -10.12
N LEU A 229 -9.60 -2.28 -9.66
CA LEU A 229 -9.30 -3.43 -10.53
C LEU A 229 -10.59 -4.15 -10.94
N ALA A 230 -10.67 -4.53 -12.21
CA ALA A 230 -11.72 -5.44 -12.68
C ALA A 230 -11.47 -6.87 -12.16
N PRO A 231 -12.51 -7.71 -11.98
CA PRO A 231 -12.35 -9.09 -11.53
C PRO A 231 -11.34 -9.92 -12.35
N GLY A 232 -11.23 -9.64 -13.66
CA GLY A 232 -10.26 -10.28 -14.55
C GLY A 232 -8.79 -10.07 -14.15
N ALA A 233 -8.48 -9.06 -13.34
CA ALA A 233 -7.14 -8.82 -12.80
C ALA A 233 -6.63 -9.99 -11.93
N ALA A 234 -7.50 -10.87 -11.41
CA ALA A 234 -7.08 -12.07 -10.70
C ALA A 234 -6.17 -12.99 -11.54
N GLN A 235 -6.25 -12.91 -12.89
CA GLN A 235 -5.45 -13.70 -13.82
C GLN A 235 -4.13 -13.01 -14.25
N ALA A 236 -3.65 -12.08 -13.44
CA ALA A 236 -2.48 -11.25 -13.73
C ALA A 236 -1.16 -12.02 -13.89
N ARG A 237 -1.01 -13.18 -13.23
CA ARG A 237 0.24 -13.97 -13.17
C ARG A 237 0.48 -14.84 -14.42
N ASN A 238 0.15 -14.31 -15.58
CA ASN A 238 0.23 -14.98 -16.88
C ASN A 238 1.66 -15.07 -17.47
N ARG A 239 1.79 -15.62 -18.68
CA ARG A 239 3.08 -15.79 -19.37
C ARG A 239 3.80 -14.45 -19.64
N ALA A 240 3.07 -13.36 -19.83
CA ALA A 240 3.65 -12.05 -20.08
C ALA A 240 4.26 -11.46 -18.80
N TYR A 241 3.56 -11.56 -17.67
CA TYR A 241 4.11 -11.21 -16.36
C TYR A 241 5.39 -12.00 -16.05
N ARG A 242 5.41 -13.32 -16.31
CA ARG A 242 6.61 -14.16 -16.15
C ARG A 242 7.78 -13.78 -17.06
N LYS A 243 7.57 -12.93 -18.07
CA LYS A 243 8.60 -12.40 -18.97
C LYS A 243 8.92 -10.92 -18.69
N GLY A 244 8.33 -10.29 -17.65
CA GLY A 244 8.53 -8.87 -17.35
C GLY A 244 7.83 -7.96 -18.36
N ILE A 245 6.51 -8.11 -18.50
CA ILE A 245 5.66 -7.20 -19.29
C ILE A 245 5.84 -5.74 -18.83
N ALA A 246 5.73 -4.79 -19.77
CA ALA A 246 5.81 -3.34 -19.52
C ALA A 246 7.09 -2.88 -18.80
N GLY A 247 8.20 -3.63 -18.94
CA GLY A 247 9.46 -3.32 -18.28
C GLY A 247 9.45 -3.57 -16.76
N ALA A 248 8.37 -4.14 -16.22
CA ALA A 248 8.29 -4.51 -14.81
C ALA A 248 9.20 -5.70 -14.47
N VAL A 249 9.45 -5.90 -13.19
CA VAL A 249 10.26 -7.04 -12.72
C VAL A 249 9.57 -8.34 -13.10
N SER A 250 10.30 -9.21 -13.80
CA SER A 250 9.79 -10.52 -14.21
C SER A 250 9.34 -11.33 -13.00
N GLY A 251 8.14 -11.91 -13.06
CA GLY A 251 7.61 -12.77 -12.01
C GLY A 251 8.49 -13.96 -11.65
N ARG A 252 9.38 -14.40 -12.56
CA ARG A 252 10.38 -15.47 -12.28
C ARG A 252 11.48 -15.06 -11.30
N ARG A 253 11.66 -13.76 -11.07
CA ARG A 253 12.67 -13.22 -10.15
C ARG A 253 12.11 -12.97 -8.75
N ARG A 254 10.80 -13.11 -8.56
CA ARG A 254 10.19 -12.94 -7.25
C ARG A 254 10.31 -14.24 -6.47
N PRO A 255 10.65 -14.18 -5.17
CA PRO A 255 10.68 -15.37 -4.33
C PRO A 255 9.28 -16.00 -4.31
N PRO A 256 9.19 -17.34 -4.26
CA PRO A 256 7.90 -18.00 -4.03
C PRO A 256 7.35 -17.55 -2.67
N PRO A 257 6.01 -17.54 -2.49
CA PRO A 257 5.44 -17.34 -1.17
C PRO A 257 5.98 -18.40 -0.21
N ALA A 258 6.17 -18.03 1.06
CA ALA A 258 6.59 -18.98 2.08
C ALA A 258 5.58 -20.14 2.13
N PRO A 259 6.01 -21.42 2.11
CA PRO A 259 5.09 -22.54 2.23
C PRO A 259 4.44 -22.51 3.63
N PRO A 260 3.13 -22.81 3.73
CA PRO A 260 2.36 -22.74 4.98
C PRO A 260 2.94 -23.64 6.07
#